data_AF-D4INV0-F1
#
_entry.id   AF-D4INV0-F1
#
_cell.length_a   1.000
_cell.length_b   1.000
_cell.length_c   1.000
_cell.angle_alpha   90.00
_cell.angle_beta   90.00
_cell.angle_gamma   90.00
#
_symmetry.space_group_name_H-M   'P 1'
#
loop_
_entity.id
_entity.type
_entity.pdbx_description
1 polymer ?
#
loop_
_entity_poly.entity_id
_entity_poly.type
_entity_poly.pdbx_seq_one_letter_code
_entity_poly.pdbx_strand_id
1 'polypeptide(L)'
;MDKDNNFYPHVFTWEQFQRALLYTKKYYGMDAPYFYRTANAELAGKDQPITIYNRLMFEDFCKRLLFSDKSSSKYMEQIPQEEIAIIWALMLVEWGLLCEWLKDQDSDYTLGDYYADNPNDYYQDHMREELLKTYLFCKQTPIRPQRTNEIILTVNKGYPKYRRSLTLPNFENWVLRGALLQYCESHLEDIHSVEEAQKALDAYHEKGRKADEKIDRIIYGTYTMFKDAAKDTRATSTGLCRIITNYLFYLGMISKYEVENEQLIAGRIKYMLKQGKQPRFTLRILSGKEALEELSKSGRNTFEDMMK
;
A
#
# COMPACT_ATOMS: atom_id res chain seq x y z
N MET A 1 1.94 -8.78 -17.18
CA MET A 1 2.38 -9.72 -16.13
C MET A 1 3.78 -10.18 -16.47
N ASP A 2 4.76 -9.84 -15.62
CA ASP A 2 6.11 -10.38 -15.73
C ASP A 2 6.11 -11.88 -15.40
N LYS A 3 6.94 -12.63 -16.12
CA LYS A 3 7.05 -14.09 -16.08
C LYS A 3 7.61 -14.67 -14.76
N ASP A 4 7.83 -13.85 -13.74
CA ASP A 4 8.60 -14.22 -12.53
C ASP A 4 7.80 -14.24 -11.21
N ASN A 5 6.50 -13.90 -11.20
CA ASN A 5 5.68 -13.99 -9.97
C ASN A 5 4.99 -15.36 -9.85
N ASN A 6 5.74 -16.37 -9.43
CA ASN A 6 5.15 -17.66 -9.05
C ASN A 6 4.39 -17.52 -7.73
N PHE A 7 3.06 -17.55 -7.78
CA PHE A 7 2.23 -17.70 -6.58
C PHE A 7 2.00 -19.19 -6.29
N TYR A 8 2.01 -19.53 -5.00
CA TYR A 8 1.77 -20.89 -4.52
C TYR A 8 0.33 -21.04 -4.03
N PRO A 9 -0.40 -22.08 -4.48
CA PRO A 9 -1.76 -22.34 -4.03
C PRO A 9 -1.75 -22.97 -2.63
N HIS A 10 -2.68 -22.53 -1.79
CA HIS A 10 -2.96 -23.08 -0.47
C HIS A 10 -4.44 -23.43 -0.37
N VAL A 11 -4.74 -24.70 -0.08
CA VAL A 11 -6.12 -25.19 0.04
C VAL A 11 -6.52 -25.22 1.51
N PHE A 12 -7.48 -24.37 1.86
CA PHE A 12 -8.08 -24.30 3.18
C PHE A 12 -9.39 -25.07 3.18
N THR A 13 -9.63 -25.89 4.21
CA THR A 13 -11.00 -26.36 4.44
C THR A 13 -11.91 -25.18 4.79
N TRP A 14 -13.21 -25.34 4.56
CA TRP A 14 -14.18 -24.31 4.92
C TRP A 14 -14.10 -23.90 6.39
N GLU A 15 -13.89 -24.87 7.29
CA GLU A 15 -13.71 -24.60 8.73
C GLU A 15 -12.43 -23.78 9.00
N GLN A 16 -11.31 -24.11 8.36
CA GLN A 16 -10.06 -23.35 8.50
C GLN A 16 -10.22 -21.92 7.99
N PHE A 17 -10.90 -21.76 6.85
CA PHE A 17 -11.22 -20.45 6.28
C PHE A 17 -12.10 -19.64 7.24
N GLN A 18 -13.18 -20.23 7.77
CA GLN A 18 -14.06 -19.56 8.73
C GLN A 18 -13.32 -19.14 10.00
N ARG A 19 -12.46 -20.01 10.53
CA ARG A 19 -11.63 -19.68 11.70
C ARG A 19 -10.71 -18.51 11.40
N ALA A 20 -9.98 -18.53 10.29
CA ALA A 20 -9.09 -17.43 9.92
C ALA A 20 -9.86 -16.12 9.66
N LEU A 21 -11.03 -16.21 9.02
CA LEU A 21 -11.91 -15.08 8.73
C LEU A 21 -12.35 -14.33 10.00
N LEU A 22 -12.54 -15.04 11.12
CA LEU A 22 -12.85 -14.40 12.41
C LEU A 22 -11.71 -13.46 12.84
N TYR A 23 -10.45 -13.86 12.64
CA TYR A 23 -9.29 -13.02 12.97
C TYR A 23 -9.14 -11.85 11.98
N THR A 24 -9.25 -12.11 10.67
CA THR A 24 -9.12 -11.03 9.67
C THR A 24 -10.18 -9.96 9.86
N LYS A 25 -11.43 -10.37 10.15
CA LYS A 25 -12.53 -9.44 10.44
C LYS A 25 -12.29 -8.69 11.75
N LYS A 26 -11.93 -9.39 12.83
CA LYS A 26 -11.75 -8.78 14.16
C LYS A 26 -10.62 -7.77 14.19
N TYR A 27 -9.45 -8.12 13.63
CA TYR A 27 -8.22 -7.34 13.82
C TYR A 27 -7.88 -6.45 12.63
N TYR A 28 -8.19 -6.88 11.41
CA TYR A 28 -7.88 -6.11 10.19
C TYR A 28 -9.11 -5.40 9.62
N GLY A 29 -10.34 -5.81 9.97
CA GLY A 29 -11.57 -5.31 9.33
C GLY A 29 -11.85 -5.94 7.96
N MET A 30 -11.11 -6.99 7.58
CA MET A 30 -11.31 -7.72 6.33
C MET A 30 -12.29 -8.87 6.53
N ASP A 31 -13.50 -8.69 6.02
CA ASP A 31 -14.56 -9.70 5.96
C ASP A 31 -14.53 -10.50 4.65
N ALA A 32 -15.49 -11.42 4.49
CA ALA A 32 -15.49 -12.40 3.40
C ALA A 32 -15.29 -11.79 1.99
N PRO A 33 -15.93 -10.66 1.63
CA PRO A 33 -15.80 -10.05 0.30
C PRO A 33 -14.37 -9.63 -0.09
N TYR A 34 -13.47 -9.45 0.87
CA TYR A 34 -12.06 -9.16 0.59
C TYR A 34 -11.34 -10.32 -0.11
N PHE A 35 -11.80 -11.56 0.11
CA PHE A 35 -11.09 -12.77 -0.32
C PHE A 35 -11.65 -13.38 -1.60
N TYR A 36 -12.74 -12.82 -2.13
CA TYR A 36 -13.35 -13.24 -3.39
C TYR A 36 -13.14 -12.17 -4.45
N ARG A 37 -12.82 -12.61 -5.68
CA ARG A 37 -12.73 -11.70 -6.83
C ARG A 37 -14.10 -11.20 -7.30
N THR A 38 -15.18 -11.98 -7.10
CA THR A 38 -16.54 -11.64 -7.52
C THR A 38 -17.56 -12.20 -6.53
N ALA A 39 -18.76 -11.61 -6.46
CA ALA A 39 -19.86 -12.11 -5.63
C ALA A 39 -20.28 -13.55 -5.97
N ASN A 40 -20.21 -13.94 -7.26
CA ASN A 40 -20.52 -15.32 -7.67
C ASN A 40 -19.52 -16.35 -7.10
N ALA A 41 -18.25 -15.96 -6.94
CA ALA A 41 -17.23 -16.83 -6.34
C ALA A 41 -17.46 -17.02 -4.83
N GLU A 42 -18.01 -16.00 -4.15
CA GLU A 42 -18.41 -16.07 -2.75
C GLU A 42 -19.58 -17.06 -2.54
N LEU A 43 -20.63 -16.95 -3.38
CA LEU A 43 -21.79 -17.83 -3.30
C LEU A 43 -21.49 -19.28 -3.70
N ALA A 44 -20.63 -19.50 -4.69
CA ALA A 44 -20.27 -20.84 -5.17
C ALA A 44 -19.31 -21.59 -4.21
N GLY A 45 -18.55 -20.87 -3.39
CA GLY A 45 -17.52 -21.44 -2.51
C GLY A 45 -18.01 -21.86 -1.11
N LYS A 46 -19.28 -21.62 -0.77
CA LYS A 46 -19.81 -21.94 0.57
C LYS A 46 -19.77 -23.45 0.82
N ASP A 47 -19.25 -23.83 1.98
CA ASP A 47 -19.06 -25.22 2.42
C ASP A 47 -18.10 -26.04 1.52
N GLN A 48 -17.31 -25.37 0.66
CA GLN A 48 -16.25 -25.97 -0.14
C GLN A 48 -14.86 -25.54 0.33
N PRO A 49 -13.81 -26.34 0.04
CA PRO A 49 -12.43 -25.90 0.24
C PRO A 49 -12.14 -24.63 -0.57
N ILE A 50 -11.40 -23.71 0.03
CA ILE A 50 -11.01 -22.44 -0.58
C ILE A 50 -9.54 -22.48 -0.92
N THR A 51 -9.21 -22.19 -2.18
CA THR A 51 -7.83 -22.02 -2.63
C THR A 51 -7.46 -20.54 -2.61
N ILE A 52 -6.44 -20.20 -1.83
CA ILE A 52 -5.80 -18.88 -1.85
C ILE A 52 -4.42 -18.97 -2.48
N TYR A 53 -3.87 -17.85 -2.93
CA TYR A 53 -2.55 -17.81 -3.56
C TYR A 53 -1.64 -16.82 -2.82
N ASN A 54 -0.47 -17.29 -2.41
CA ASN A 54 0.52 -16.50 -1.65
C ASN A 54 1.90 -16.57 -2.32
N ARG A 55 2.80 -15.63 -2.02
CA ARG A 55 4.17 -15.61 -2.60
C ARG A 55 5.07 -16.74 -2.08
N LEU A 56 4.71 -17.39 -0.98
CA LEU A 56 5.49 -18.48 -0.39
C LEU A 56 4.63 -19.71 -0.10
N MET A 57 5.29 -20.86 -0.09
CA MET A 57 4.76 -22.09 0.51
C MET A 57 4.59 -21.89 2.03
N PHE A 58 3.70 -22.68 2.66
CA PHE A 58 3.33 -22.50 4.06
C PHE A 58 4.53 -22.63 5.01
N GLU A 59 5.39 -23.62 4.76
CA GLU A 59 6.60 -23.86 5.56
C GLU A 59 7.58 -22.69 5.46
N ASP A 60 7.81 -22.19 4.25
CA ASP A 60 8.69 -21.03 4.01
C ASP A 60 8.13 -19.75 4.61
N PHE A 61 6.80 -19.55 4.52
CA PHE A 61 6.10 -18.45 5.15
C PHE A 61 6.33 -18.47 6.67
N CYS A 62 6.10 -19.62 7.31
CA CYS A 62 6.33 -19.77 8.75
C CYS A 62 7.79 -19.54 9.11
N LYS A 63 8.72 -20.17 8.38
CA LYS A 63 10.16 -20.08 8.65
C LYS A 63 10.69 -18.65 8.52
N ARG A 64 10.29 -17.93 7.48
CA ARG A 64 10.81 -16.57 7.19
C ARG A 64 10.17 -15.49 8.05
N LEU A 65 8.91 -15.64 8.43
CA LEU A 65 8.18 -14.59 9.15
C LEU A 65 8.16 -14.83 10.66
N LEU A 66 7.86 -16.08 11.06
CA LEU A 66 7.51 -16.42 12.44
C LEU A 66 8.67 -17.07 13.21
N PHE A 67 9.58 -17.74 12.50
CA PHE A 67 10.71 -18.48 13.08
C PHE A 67 12.07 -18.04 12.50
N SER A 68 12.18 -16.78 12.06
CA SER A 68 13.38 -16.26 11.40
C SER A 68 14.59 -16.16 12.33
N ASP A 69 14.33 -15.94 13.62
CA ASP A 69 15.34 -15.69 14.63
C ASP A 69 14.84 -16.09 16.02
N LYS A 70 15.75 -16.07 17.00
CA LYS A 70 15.46 -16.49 18.37
C LYS A 70 14.33 -15.67 19.02
N SER A 71 14.20 -14.39 18.70
CA SER A 71 13.23 -13.50 19.33
C SER A 71 11.82 -13.75 18.81
N SER A 72 11.67 -13.91 17.49
CA SER A 72 10.39 -14.27 16.86
C SER A 72 9.95 -15.68 17.27
N SER A 73 10.85 -16.67 17.24
CA SER A 73 10.57 -18.04 17.68
C SER A 73 10.10 -18.10 19.14
N LYS A 74 10.80 -17.42 20.06
CA LYS A 74 10.39 -17.36 21.47
C LYS A 74 9.03 -16.68 21.66
N TYR A 75 8.66 -15.77 20.78
CA TYR A 75 7.33 -15.17 20.81
C TYR A 75 6.26 -16.17 20.38
N MET A 76 6.51 -16.92 19.31
CA MET A 76 5.60 -17.96 18.83
C MET A 76 5.37 -19.08 19.84
N GLU A 77 6.38 -19.43 20.65
CA GLU A 77 6.25 -20.41 21.75
C GLU A 77 5.19 -20.02 22.80
N GLN A 78 4.85 -18.72 22.93
CA GLN A 78 3.82 -18.24 23.85
C GLN A 78 2.39 -18.41 23.30
N ILE A 79 2.25 -18.73 22.01
CA ILE A 79 0.95 -18.80 21.35
C ILE A 79 0.38 -20.22 21.49
N PRO A 80 -0.81 -20.39 22.07
CA PRO A 80 -1.46 -21.69 22.17
C PRO A 80 -1.73 -22.31 20.78
N GLN A 81 -1.68 -23.64 20.68
CA GLN A 81 -1.94 -24.35 19.43
C GLN A 81 -3.35 -24.07 18.87
N GLU A 82 -4.31 -23.78 19.74
CA GLU A 82 -5.69 -23.40 19.39
C GLU A 82 -5.74 -22.11 18.56
N GLU A 83 -4.77 -21.22 18.76
CA GLU A 83 -4.68 -19.92 18.09
C GLU A 83 -3.92 -19.99 16.76
N ILE A 84 -3.56 -21.18 16.26
CA ILE A 84 -2.78 -21.33 15.01
C ILE A 84 -3.45 -20.69 13.79
N ALA A 85 -4.76 -20.45 13.86
CA ALA A 85 -5.53 -19.72 12.86
C ALA A 85 -5.02 -18.29 12.60
N ILE A 86 -4.23 -17.69 13.50
CA ILE A 86 -3.57 -16.39 13.24
C ILE A 86 -2.59 -16.48 12.06
N ILE A 87 -1.96 -17.63 11.83
CA ILE A 87 -1.04 -17.83 10.69
C ILE A 87 -1.83 -17.82 9.39
N TRP A 88 -2.95 -18.54 9.38
CA TRP A 88 -3.90 -18.55 8.27
C TRP A 88 -4.44 -17.15 8.00
N ALA A 89 -4.76 -16.39 9.05
CA ALA A 89 -5.21 -15.01 8.93
C ALA A 89 -4.18 -14.12 8.22
N LEU A 90 -2.87 -14.25 8.51
CA LEU A 90 -1.83 -13.51 7.79
C LEU A 90 -1.75 -13.88 6.31
N MET A 91 -1.94 -15.16 5.98
CA MET A 91 -1.96 -15.60 4.58
C MET A 91 -3.20 -15.09 3.84
N LEU A 92 -4.36 -15.11 4.51
CA LEU A 92 -5.58 -14.51 3.97
C LEU A 92 -5.42 -13.01 3.77
N VAL A 93 -4.81 -12.28 4.71
CA VAL A 93 -4.58 -10.84 4.54
C VAL A 93 -3.74 -10.56 3.29
N GLU A 94 -2.67 -11.32 3.02
CA GLU A 94 -1.93 -11.17 1.76
C GLU A 94 -2.82 -11.44 0.54
N TRP A 95 -3.60 -12.52 0.58
CA TRP A 95 -4.53 -12.87 -0.50
C TRP A 95 -5.56 -11.77 -0.74
N GLY A 96 -6.15 -11.21 0.32
CA GLY A 96 -7.11 -10.10 0.24
C GLY A 96 -6.47 -8.84 -0.35
N LEU A 97 -5.21 -8.55 0.01
CA LEU A 97 -4.47 -7.45 -0.61
C LEU A 97 -4.20 -7.67 -2.10
N LEU A 98 -3.98 -8.91 -2.52
CA LEU A 98 -3.83 -9.27 -3.93
C LEU A 98 -5.17 -9.16 -4.67
N CYS A 99 -6.27 -9.61 -4.07
CA CYS A 99 -7.62 -9.47 -4.63
C CYS A 99 -8.02 -8.00 -4.82
N GLU A 100 -7.71 -7.12 -3.86
CA GLU A 100 -7.89 -5.68 -4.00
C GLU A 100 -7.11 -5.15 -5.21
N TRP A 101 -5.81 -5.46 -5.30
CA TRP A 101 -4.97 -5.00 -6.40
C TRP A 101 -5.44 -5.50 -7.77
N LEU A 102 -5.93 -6.74 -7.85
CA LEU A 102 -6.46 -7.31 -9.10
C LEU A 102 -7.79 -6.67 -9.51
N LYS A 103 -8.67 -6.36 -8.54
CA LYS A 103 -9.94 -5.69 -8.82
C LYS A 103 -9.74 -4.26 -9.30
N ASP A 104 -8.72 -3.56 -8.80
CA ASP A 104 -8.32 -2.24 -9.32
C ASP A 104 -7.87 -2.34 -10.80
N GLN A 105 -7.29 -3.47 -11.22
CA GLN A 105 -6.88 -3.71 -12.62
C GLN A 105 -8.03 -4.14 -13.55
N ASP A 106 -9.04 -4.85 -13.03
CA ASP A 106 -10.21 -5.30 -13.80
C ASP A 106 -11.27 -4.18 -14.00
N SER A 107 -11.03 -2.97 -13.50
CA SER A 107 -11.85 -1.81 -13.85
C SER A 107 -11.52 -1.37 -15.29
N ASP A 108 -12.49 -1.50 -16.20
CA ASP A 108 -12.39 -1.14 -17.64
C ASP A 108 -12.03 0.35 -17.91
N TYR A 109 -11.73 1.12 -16.86
CA TYR A 109 -11.20 2.47 -16.93
C TYR A 109 -10.02 2.53 -15.95
N THR A 110 -8.84 2.10 -16.40
CA THR A 110 -7.69 2.12 -15.52
C THR A 110 -7.33 3.58 -15.21
N LEU A 111 -6.75 3.83 -14.03
CA LEU A 111 -6.20 5.15 -13.72
C LEU A 111 -5.16 5.59 -14.78
N GLY A 112 -4.51 4.61 -15.43
CA GLY A 112 -3.63 4.83 -16.57
C GLY A 112 -4.36 5.35 -17.81
N ASP A 113 -5.58 4.86 -18.09
CA ASP A 113 -6.43 5.37 -19.18
C ASP A 113 -6.95 6.78 -18.86
N TYR A 114 -7.38 7.00 -17.61
CA TYR A 114 -7.76 8.35 -17.15
C TYR A 114 -6.62 9.36 -17.32
N TYR A 115 -5.40 9.01 -16.90
CA TYR A 115 -4.25 9.90 -17.03
C TYR A 115 -3.68 9.99 -18.44
N ALA A 116 -3.89 8.97 -19.29
CA ALA A 116 -3.59 9.07 -20.72
C ALA A 116 -4.48 10.13 -21.38
N ASP A 117 -5.75 10.20 -20.97
CA ASP A 117 -6.72 11.20 -21.43
C ASP A 117 -6.56 12.55 -20.70
N ASN A 118 -6.01 12.54 -19.46
CA ASN A 118 -5.87 13.71 -18.59
C ASN A 118 -4.44 13.82 -18.02
N PRO A 119 -3.43 14.10 -18.86
CA PRO A 119 -2.03 14.11 -18.43
C PRO A 119 -1.74 15.19 -17.38
N ASN A 120 -2.46 16.32 -17.40
CA ASN A 120 -2.31 17.37 -16.38
C ASN A 120 -2.68 16.86 -14.99
N ASP A 121 -3.73 16.06 -14.86
CA ASP A 121 -4.16 15.48 -13.59
C ASP A 121 -3.11 14.51 -13.04
N TYR A 122 -2.46 13.72 -13.91
CA TYR A 122 -1.32 12.87 -13.53
C TYR A 122 -0.19 13.69 -12.89
N TYR A 123 0.16 14.82 -13.51
CA TYR A 123 1.20 15.69 -12.98
C TYR A 123 0.77 16.33 -11.66
N GLN A 124 -0.50 16.75 -11.52
CA GLN A 124 -1.03 17.28 -10.27
C GLN A 124 -1.01 16.25 -9.14
N ASP A 125 -1.38 15.01 -9.41
CA ASP A 125 -1.55 13.99 -8.38
C ASP A 125 -0.24 13.30 -8.00
N HIS A 126 0.72 13.21 -8.93
CA HIS A 126 1.94 12.41 -8.74
C HIS A 126 3.25 13.21 -8.77
N MET A 127 3.27 14.38 -9.41
CA MET A 127 4.52 15.13 -9.63
C MET A 127 4.50 16.53 -9.01
N ARG A 128 3.35 17.00 -8.50
CA ARG A 128 3.18 18.37 -8.00
C ARG A 128 4.18 18.75 -6.91
N GLU A 129 4.52 17.85 -6.00
CA GLU A 129 5.56 18.13 -4.98
C GLU A 129 6.93 18.40 -5.61
N GLU A 130 7.35 17.56 -6.58
CA GLU A 130 8.63 17.70 -7.28
C GLU A 130 8.63 18.92 -8.20
N LEU A 131 7.49 19.25 -8.82
CA LEU A 131 7.30 20.49 -9.58
C LEU A 131 7.42 21.71 -8.68
N LEU A 132 6.81 21.72 -7.50
CA LEU A 132 6.92 22.82 -6.52
C LEU A 132 8.37 23.02 -6.06
N LYS A 133 9.08 21.94 -5.73
CA LYS A 133 10.51 21.99 -5.39
C LYS A 133 11.36 22.55 -6.53
N THR A 134 11.08 22.10 -7.76
CA THR A 134 11.80 22.56 -8.96
C THR A 134 11.51 24.03 -9.24
N TYR A 135 10.26 24.46 -9.12
CA TYR A 135 9.84 25.85 -9.25
C TYR A 135 10.58 26.77 -8.26
N LEU A 136 10.59 26.39 -6.97
CA LEU A 136 11.30 27.13 -5.92
C LEU A 136 12.80 27.19 -6.22
N PHE A 137 13.40 26.06 -6.59
CA PHE A 137 14.81 26.01 -6.97
C PHE A 137 15.12 26.96 -8.13
N CYS A 138 14.28 26.97 -9.18
CA CYS A 138 14.44 27.86 -10.32
C CYS A 138 14.31 29.35 -9.94
N LYS A 139 13.31 29.73 -9.13
CA LYS A 139 13.09 31.12 -8.70
C LYS A 139 14.15 31.62 -7.72
N GLN A 140 14.62 30.76 -6.81
CA GLN A 140 15.59 31.12 -5.76
C GLN A 140 17.04 31.06 -6.21
N THR A 141 17.34 30.38 -7.33
CA THR A 141 18.70 30.29 -7.87
C THR A 141 19.21 31.68 -8.30
N PRO A 142 20.31 32.19 -7.72
CA PRO A 142 20.83 33.53 -7.99
C PRO A 142 21.13 33.77 -9.48
N ILE A 143 20.86 35.00 -9.96
CA ILE A 143 21.29 35.44 -11.30
C ILE A 143 22.81 35.55 -11.27
N ARG A 144 23.49 34.84 -12.16
CA ARG A 144 24.92 35.02 -12.41
C ARG A 144 25.10 35.42 -13.87
N PRO A 145 25.01 36.73 -14.17
CA PRO A 145 25.18 37.21 -15.54
C PRO A 145 26.57 36.80 -16.07
N GLN A 146 26.66 36.51 -17.37
CA GLN A 146 27.94 36.31 -18.06
C GLN A 146 28.79 35.09 -17.61
N ARG A 147 28.22 34.12 -16.88
CA ARG A 147 28.89 32.83 -16.61
C ARG A 147 28.45 31.75 -17.60
N THR A 148 29.43 31.13 -18.25
CA THR A 148 29.31 29.85 -18.94
C THR A 148 29.22 28.73 -17.91
N ASN A 149 28.02 28.21 -17.68
CA ASN A 149 27.81 26.97 -16.94
C ASN A 149 27.45 25.86 -17.92
N GLU A 150 27.60 24.61 -17.49
CA GLU A 150 27.13 23.43 -18.21
C GLU A 150 26.10 22.70 -17.34
N ILE A 151 25.10 22.09 -17.99
CA ILE A 151 24.20 21.14 -17.33
C ILE A 151 24.40 19.77 -17.96
N ILE A 152 24.53 18.75 -17.13
CA ILE A 152 24.73 17.37 -17.58
C ILE A 152 23.43 16.60 -17.36
N LEU A 153 22.71 16.34 -18.44
CA LEU A 153 21.53 15.48 -18.43
C LEU A 153 21.98 14.04 -18.53
N THR A 154 21.78 13.27 -17.46
CA THR A 154 22.08 11.83 -17.46
C THR A 154 20.79 11.04 -17.60
N VAL A 155 20.63 10.32 -18.72
CA VAL A 155 19.55 9.35 -18.87
C VAL A 155 20.02 8.01 -18.33
N ASN A 156 19.38 7.54 -17.25
CA ASN A 156 19.70 6.27 -16.63
C ASN A 156 18.50 5.31 -16.77
N LYS A 157 18.60 4.33 -17.68
CA LYS A 157 17.58 3.29 -17.88
C LYS A 157 17.79 2.05 -16.99
N GLY A 158 18.33 2.22 -15.78
CA GLY A 158 18.50 1.14 -14.80
C GLY A 158 19.65 0.14 -15.06
N TYR A 159 20.34 0.24 -16.20
CA TYR A 159 21.47 -0.62 -16.56
C TYR A 159 22.72 0.24 -16.85
N PRO A 160 23.87 -0.03 -16.19
CA PRO A 160 25.07 0.81 -16.30
C PRO A 160 25.57 1.03 -17.74
N LYS A 161 25.39 0.04 -18.62
CA LYS A 161 25.80 0.10 -20.03
C LYS A 161 24.96 1.03 -20.92
N TYR A 162 23.80 1.48 -20.44
CA TYR A 162 22.91 2.38 -21.19
C TYR A 162 22.85 3.79 -20.59
N ARG A 163 23.76 4.12 -19.68
CA ARG A 163 23.91 5.49 -19.17
C ARG A 163 24.46 6.37 -20.29
N ARG A 164 23.63 7.29 -20.78
CA ARG A 164 24.06 8.35 -21.69
C ARG A 164 23.99 9.68 -20.96
N SER A 165 25.07 10.43 -21.03
CA SER A 165 25.13 11.80 -20.52
C SER A 165 25.20 12.75 -21.70
N LEU A 166 24.34 13.77 -21.67
CA LEU A 166 24.33 14.88 -22.60
C LEU A 166 24.72 16.14 -21.83
N THR A 167 25.85 16.72 -22.20
CA THR A 167 26.28 18.02 -21.66
C THR A 167 25.68 19.11 -22.54
N LEU A 168 24.89 19.99 -21.94
CA LEU A 168 24.30 21.14 -22.59
C LEU A 168 24.95 22.43 -22.08
N PRO A 169 25.33 23.36 -22.97
CA PRO A 169 25.75 24.69 -22.56
C PRO A 169 24.56 25.39 -21.88
N ASN A 170 24.78 25.94 -20.69
CA ASN A 170 23.76 26.56 -19.84
C ASN A 170 24.13 28.01 -19.53
N PHE A 171 24.36 28.80 -20.59
CA PHE A 171 24.61 30.23 -20.49
C PHE A 171 23.51 30.92 -19.69
N GLU A 172 23.92 31.73 -18.72
CA GLU A 172 23.02 32.51 -17.85
C GLU A 172 21.93 31.68 -17.15
N ASN A 173 22.16 30.36 -17.00
CA ASN A 173 21.19 29.41 -16.48
C ASN A 173 19.88 29.32 -17.30
N TRP A 174 19.95 29.47 -18.64
CA TRP A 174 18.76 29.44 -19.51
C TRP A 174 17.93 28.16 -19.39
N VAL A 175 18.54 26.99 -19.14
CA VAL A 175 17.79 25.73 -18.98
C VAL A 175 16.91 25.78 -17.74
N LEU A 176 17.42 26.37 -16.66
CA LEU A 176 16.68 26.53 -15.41
C LEU A 176 15.59 27.59 -15.54
N ARG A 177 15.89 28.71 -16.19
CA ARG A 177 15.04 29.91 -16.22
C ARG A 177 14.04 29.95 -17.37
N GLY A 178 14.40 29.35 -18.50
CA GLY A 178 13.53 29.19 -19.66
C GLY A 178 12.79 27.87 -19.53
N ALA A 179 13.47 26.77 -19.87
CA ALA A 179 12.80 25.48 -20.04
C ALA A 179 12.14 24.94 -18.75
N LEU A 180 12.88 24.83 -17.65
CA LEU A 180 12.36 24.21 -16.42
C LEU A 180 11.34 25.10 -15.71
N LEU A 181 11.63 26.40 -15.58
CA LEU A 181 10.70 27.33 -14.95
C LEU A 181 9.38 27.45 -15.72
N GLN A 182 9.45 27.60 -17.06
CA GLN A 182 8.25 27.67 -17.89
C GLN A 182 7.44 26.37 -17.83
N TYR A 183 8.12 25.22 -17.79
CA TYR A 183 7.46 23.92 -17.60
C TYR A 183 6.77 23.83 -16.23
N CYS A 184 7.39 24.34 -15.17
CA CYS A 184 6.74 24.40 -13.86
C CYS A 184 5.53 25.34 -13.87
N GLU A 185 5.66 26.54 -14.45
CA GLU A 185 4.59 27.54 -14.53
C GLU A 185 3.39 27.05 -15.36
N SER A 186 3.60 26.23 -16.39
CA SER A 186 2.52 25.65 -17.18
C SER A 186 1.78 24.49 -16.48
N HIS A 187 2.37 23.86 -15.47
CA HIS A 187 1.76 22.73 -14.74
C HIS A 187 1.33 23.11 -13.31
N LEU A 188 1.75 24.27 -12.81
CA LEU A 188 1.36 24.84 -11.52
C LEU A 188 0.53 26.11 -11.75
N GLU A 189 -0.57 25.98 -12.50
CA GLU A 189 -1.40 27.11 -12.92
C GLU A 189 -1.96 27.94 -11.75
N ASP A 190 -2.09 27.33 -10.57
CA ASP A 190 -2.60 27.95 -9.34
C ASP A 190 -1.50 28.58 -8.47
N ILE A 191 -0.24 28.53 -8.90
CA ILE A 191 0.91 29.07 -8.15
C ILE A 191 1.47 30.28 -8.90
N HIS A 192 1.34 31.46 -8.31
CA HIS A 192 1.76 32.72 -8.94
C HIS A 192 2.94 33.39 -8.25
N SER A 193 3.35 32.87 -7.09
CA SER A 193 4.42 33.44 -6.28
C SER A 193 5.28 32.38 -5.57
N VAL A 194 6.47 32.79 -5.13
CA VAL A 194 7.38 31.94 -4.34
C VAL A 194 6.75 31.61 -2.99
N GLU A 195 6.01 32.57 -2.41
CA GLU A 195 5.32 32.43 -1.13
C GLU A 195 4.17 31.41 -1.23
N GLU A 196 3.37 31.45 -2.30
CA GLU A 196 2.33 30.45 -2.57
C GLU A 196 2.93 29.07 -2.82
N ALA A 197 4.01 28.98 -3.60
CA ALA A 197 4.72 27.74 -3.84
C ALA A 197 5.26 27.13 -2.54
N GLN A 198 5.85 27.97 -1.67
CA GLN A 198 6.36 27.53 -0.37
C GLN A 198 5.23 27.09 0.53
N LYS A 199 4.13 27.84 0.62
CA LYS A 199 2.95 27.47 1.40
C LYS A 199 2.30 26.18 0.91
N ALA A 200 2.22 25.97 -0.41
CA ALA A 200 1.70 24.74 -0.99
C ALA A 200 2.61 23.54 -0.68
N LEU A 201 3.92 23.73 -0.78
CA LEU A 201 4.91 22.71 -0.43
C LEU A 201 4.89 22.40 1.08
N ASP A 202 4.77 23.43 1.91
CA ASP A 202 4.63 23.28 3.36
C ASP A 202 3.34 22.51 3.66
N ALA A 203 2.23 22.72 2.94
CA ALA A 203 1.01 21.92 3.10
C ALA A 203 1.18 20.44 2.72
N TYR A 204 2.09 20.11 1.79
CA TYR A 204 2.52 18.72 1.53
C TYR A 204 3.30 18.13 2.71
N HIS A 205 4.08 18.96 3.43
CA HIS A 205 4.91 18.53 4.55
C HIS A 205 4.19 18.61 5.91
N GLU A 206 3.18 19.48 6.07
CA GLU A 206 2.26 19.60 7.22
C GLU A 206 1.25 18.45 7.24
N LYS A 207 0.86 17.95 6.07
CA LYS A 207 0.32 16.59 5.92
C LYS A 207 1.47 15.59 6.11
N GLY A 208 2.10 15.63 7.28
CA GLY A 208 3.34 14.92 7.58
C GLY A 208 3.30 13.50 7.03
N ARG A 209 4.39 13.08 6.34
CA ARG A 209 4.54 11.80 5.60
C ARG A 209 3.25 11.02 5.67
N LYS A 210 2.34 11.13 4.68
CA LYS A 210 1.11 10.33 4.63
C LYS A 210 1.48 8.95 5.16
N ALA A 211 1.10 8.67 6.41
CA ALA A 211 1.41 7.39 7.00
C ALA A 211 0.71 6.44 6.05
N ASP A 212 1.45 5.52 5.44
CA ASP A 212 0.83 4.58 4.51
C ASP A 212 -0.23 3.86 5.34
N GLU A 213 -1.49 4.27 5.15
CA GLU A 213 -2.59 3.86 6.01
C GLU A 213 -2.71 2.35 5.97
N LYS A 214 -2.32 1.74 4.85
CA LYS A 214 -2.23 0.30 4.68
C LYS A 214 -1.18 -0.32 5.60
N ILE A 215 0.04 0.25 5.67
CA ILE A 215 1.08 -0.20 6.62
C ILE A 215 0.57 -0.10 8.05
N ASP A 216 -0.05 1.01 8.42
CA ASP A 216 -0.55 1.19 9.79
C ASP A 216 -1.69 0.22 10.13
N ARG A 217 -2.59 -0.07 9.18
CA ARG A 217 -3.63 -1.11 9.32
C ARG A 217 -3.02 -2.51 9.50
N ILE A 218 -1.99 -2.85 8.73
CA ILE A 218 -1.29 -4.14 8.83
C ILE A 218 -0.52 -4.26 10.16
N ILE A 219 0.20 -3.22 10.57
CA ILE A 219 0.89 -3.17 11.86
C ILE A 219 -0.13 -3.35 12.98
N TYR A 220 -1.21 -2.56 12.99
CA TYR A 220 -2.20 -2.59 14.07
C TYR A 220 -2.95 -3.93 14.14
N GLY A 221 -3.41 -4.46 13.00
CA GLY A 221 -4.08 -5.75 12.94
C GLY A 221 -3.18 -6.89 13.42
N THR A 222 -1.93 -6.92 12.95
CA THR A 222 -0.96 -7.96 13.36
C THR A 222 -0.60 -7.83 14.84
N TYR A 223 -0.34 -6.60 15.31
CA TYR A 223 -0.01 -6.33 16.70
C TYR A 223 -1.11 -6.77 17.67
N THR A 224 -2.35 -6.36 17.39
CA THR A 224 -3.50 -6.69 18.27
C THR A 224 -3.82 -8.18 18.23
N MET A 225 -3.81 -8.79 17.04
CA MET A 225 -4.05 -10.23 16.87
C MET A 225 -3.07 -11.08 17.68
N PHE A 226 -1.78 -10.83 17.53
CA PHE A 226 -0.75 -11.61 18.20
C PHE A 226 -0.72 -11.38 19.71
N LYS A 227 -1.00 -10.16 20.17
CA LYS A 227 -1.12 -9.87 21.60
C LYS A 227 -2.28 -10.60 22.25
N ASP A 228 -3.45 -10.58 21.61
CA ASP A 228 -4.63 -11.30 22.11
C ASP A 228 -4.34 -12.80 22.14
N ALA A 229 -3.78 -13.37 21.06
CA ALA A 229 -3.46 -14.79 20.96
C ALA A 229 -2.41 -15.24 21.99
N ALA A 230 -1.35 -14.46 22.20
CA ALA A 230 -0.30 -14.74 23.19
C ALA A 230 -0.68 -14.33 24.63
N LYS A 231 -1.83 -13.67 24.81
CA LYS A 231 -2.23 -12.99 26.07
C LYS A 231 -1.13 -12.07 26.61
N ASP A 232 -0.41 -11.38 25.72
CA ASP A 232 0.76 -10.57 26.07
C ASP A 232 0.34 -9.23 26.67
N THR A 233 0.68 -9.02 27.95
CA THR A 233 0.37 -7.79 28.68
C THR A 233 1.36 -6.65 28.44
N ARG A 234 2.52 -6.92 27.82
CA ARG A 234 3.55 -5.90 27.57
C ARG A 234 3.09 -4.89 26.52
N ALA A 235 3.46 -3.63 26.67
CA ALA A 235 3.15 -2.60 25.68
C ALA A 235 3.75 -2.94 24.29
N THR A 236 4.99 -3.41 24.24
CA THR A 236 5.67 -3.88 23.02
C THR A 236 6.62 -5.02 23.38
N SER A 237 6.75 -6.02 22.51
CA SER A 237 7.76 -7.08 22.65
C SER A 237 8.67 -7.10 21.42
N THR A 238 9.96 -7.37 21.62
CA THR A 238 10.94 -7.42 20.52
C THR A 238 10.57 -8.49 19.48
N GLY A 239 10.10 -9.66 19.94
CA GLY A 239 9.67 -10.75 19.06
C GLY A 239 8.47 -10.38 18.20
N LEU A 240 7.44 -9.74 18.77
CA LEU A 240 6.29 -9.27 18.02
C LEU A 240 6.67 -8.18 17.01
N CYS A 241 7.49 -7.21 17.42
CA CYS A 241 7.99 -6.19 16.50
C CYS A 241 8.73 -6.83 15.33
N ARG A 242 9.55 -7.86 15.57
CA ARG A 242 10.27 -8.58 14.53
C ARG A 242 9.33 -9.33 13.58
N ILE A 243 8.32 -10.03 14.08
CA ILE A 243 7.29 -10.69 13.26
C ILE A 243 6.60 -9.67 12.34
N ILE A 244 6.19 -8.52 12.87
CA ILE A 244 5.57 -7.44 12.09
C ILE A 244 6.54 -6.90 11.02
N THR A 245 7.80 -6.63 11.39
CA THR A 245 8.83 -6.19 10.44
C THR A 245 9.01 -7.20 9.30
N ASN A 246 9.14 -8.49 9.64
CA ASN A 246 9.32 -9.55 8.64
C ASN A 246 8.10 -9.65 7.72
N TYR A 247 6.89 -9.52 8.26
CA TYR A 247 5.67 -9.58 7.48
C TYR A 247 5.53 -8.38 6.53
N LEU A 248 5.84 -7.17 6.98
CA LEU A 248 5.85 -5.99 6.12
C LEU A 248 6.90 -6.08 5.02
N PHE A 249 8.08 -6.61 5.33
CA PHE A 249 9.14 -6.83 4.35
C PHE A 249 8.72 -7.88 3.32
N TYR A 250 8.12 -8.97 3.78
CA TYR A 250 7.54 -10.02 2.93
C TYR A 250 6.47 -9.48 1.97
N LEU A 251 5.61 -8.58 2.44
CA LEU A 251 4.59 -7.92 1.62
C LEU A 251 5.16 -6.86 0.67
N GLY A 252 6.45 -6.54 0.75
CA GLY A 252 7.09 -5.49 -0.04
C GLY A 252 6.73 -4.07 0.39
N MET A 253 6.24 -3.90 1.64
CA MET A 253 5.78 -2.62 2.17
C MET A 253 6.87 -1.80 2.87
N ILE A 254 8.00 -2.44 3.21
CA ILE A 254 9.18 -1.77 3.76
C ILE A 254 10.44 -2.26 3.06
N SER A 255 11.47 -1.41 3.03
CA SER A 255 12.76 -1.71 2.43
C SER A 255 13.68 -2.50 3.37
N LYS A 256 14.73 -3.11 2.82
CA LYS A 256 15.78 -3.79 3.60
C LYS A 256 16.44 -2.89 4.66
N TYR A 257 16.55 -1.59 4.39
CA TYR A 257 17.14 -0.62 5.32
C TYR A 257 16.23 -0.35 6.52
N GLU A 258 14.91 -0.42 6.32
CA GLU A 258 13.93 -0.25 7.40
C GLU A 258 13.86 -1.49 8.29
N VAL A 259 14.13 -2.69 7.75
CA VAL A 259 14.20 -3.94 8.52
C VAL A 259 15.32 -3.92 9.56
N GLU A 260 16.42 -3.24 9.27
CA GLU A 260 17.57 -3.08 10.18
C GLU A 260 17.25 -2.14 11.35
N ASN A 261 16.21 -1.29 11.24
CA ASN A 261 15.79 -0.41 12.32
C ASN A 261 14.82 -1.12 13.28
N GLU A 262 15.39 -1.74 14.31
CA GLU A 262 14.64 -2.50 15.32
C GLU A 262 13.63 -1.66 16.12
N GLN A 263 13.78 -0.34 16.14
CA GLN A 263 12.89 0.57 16.87
C GLN A 263 11.74 1.12 16.02
N LEU A 264 11.80 0.98 14.70
CA LEU A 264 10.81 1.56 13.78
C LEU A 264 9.38 1.13 14.13
N ILE A 265 9.15 -0.18 14.21
CA ILE A 265 7.82 -0.75 14.49
C ILE A 265 7.40 -0.46 15.93
N ALA A 266 8.31 -0.57 16.89
CA ALA A 266 8.02 -0.26 18.30
C ALA A 266 7.58 1.21 18.48
N GLY A 267 8.24 2.14 17.78
CA GLY A 267 7.88 3.56 17.75
C GLY A 267 6.51 3.81 17.14
N ARG A 268 6.22 3.19 15.98
CA ARG A 268 4.90 3.30 15.32
C ARG A 268 3.78 2.75 16.20
N ILE A 269 3.96 1.58 16.81
CA ILE A 269 2.97 0.99 17.73
C ILE A 269 2.70 1.94 18.90
N LYS A 270 3.75 2.43 19.59
CA LYS A 270 3.60 3.35 20.72
C LYS A 270 2.87 4.64 20.31
N TYR A 271 3.18 5.17 19.13
CA TYR A 271 2.50 6.34 18.59
C TYR A 271 1.01 6.06 18.34
N MET A 272 0.66 4.96 17.64
CA MET A 272 -0.74 4.60 17.38
C MET A 272 -1.55 4.41 18.67
N LEU A 273 -0.98 3.71 19.66
CA LEU A 273 -1.61 3.50 20.96
C LEU A 273 -1.82 4.81 21.71
N LYS A 274 -0.81 5.71 21.71
CA LYS A 274 -0.92 7.03 22.34
C LYS A 274 -2.01 7.90 21.70
N GLN A 275 -2.20 7.78 20.39
CA GLN A 275 -3.22 8.51 19.64
C GLN A 275 -4.62 7.85 19.71
N GLY A 276 -4.75 6.69 20.37
CA GLY A 276 -6.00 5.92 20.38
C GLY A 276 -6.45 5.44 18.99
N LYS A 277 -5.53 5.41 18.01
CA LYS A 277 -5.84 5.01 16.64
C LYS A 277 -6.05 3.50 16.57
N GLN A 278 -7.12 3.09 15.88
CA GLN A 278 -7.41 1.69 15.58
C GLN A 278 -7.60 1.51 14.07
N PRO A 279 -6.53 1.74 13.27
CA PRO A 279 -6.64 1.70 11.82
C PRO A 279 -7.02 0.28 11.39
N ARG A 280 -8.10 0.18 10.61
CA ARG A 280 -8.60 -1.06 10.02
C ARG A 280 -8.91 -0.83 8.55
N PHE A 281 -8.93 -1.90 7.79
CA PHE A 281 -9.55 -1.91 6.47
C PHE A 281 -11.05 -1.67 6.63
N THR A 282 -11.62 -0.92 5.69
CA THR A 282 -13.04 -0.59 5.70
C THR A 282 -13.83 -1.85 5.35
N LEU A 283 -14.96 -2.11 6.02
CA LEU A 283 -15.83 -3.22 5.61
C LEU A 283 -16.20 -3.03 4.14
N ARG A 284 -15.95 -4.06 3.33
CA ARG A 284 -16.21 -3.96 1.91
C ARG A 284 -17.68 -4.28 1.66
N ILE A 285 -18.50 -3.24 1.69
CA ILE A 285 -19.85 -3.30 1.12
C ILE A 285 -19.65 -3.40 -0.39
N LEU A 286 -20.22 -4.43 -1.03
CA LEU A 286 -20.27 -4.56 -2.48
C LEU A 286 -20.61 -3.19 -3.08
N SER A 287 -19.75 -2.64 -3.93
CA SER A 287 -19.94 -1.31 -4.51
C SER A 287 -20.00 -1.40 -6.03
N GLY A 288 -20.81 -0.54 -6.64
CA GLY A 288 -20.97 -0.46 -8.09
C GLY A 288 -21.71 -1.65 -8.71
N LYS A 289 -21.19 -2.15 -9.82
CA LYS A 289 -21.83 -3.17 -10.68
C LYS A 289 -22.09 -4.49 -9.93
N GLU A 290 -21.26 -4.84 -8.95
CA GLU A 290 -21.40 -6.05 -8.12
C GLU A 290 -22.64 -6.00 -7.21
N ALA A 291 -22.92 -4.85 -6.59
CA ALA A 291 -24.15 -4.64 -5.83
C ALA A 291 -25.38 -4.61 -6.74
N LEU A 292 -25.25 -4.03 -7.93
CA LEU A 292 -26.33 -3.97 -8.93
C LEU A 292 -26.68 -5.36 -9.50
N GLU A 293 -25.68 -6.22 -9.71
CA GLU A 293 -25.88 -7.60 -10.19
C GLU A 293 -26.48 -8.51 -9.12
N GLU A 294 -26.02 -8.39 -7.86
CA GLU A 294 -26.62 -9.08 -6.69
C GLU A 294 -28.07 -8.61 -6.44
N LEU A 295 -28.35 -7.31 -6.54
CA LEU A 295 -29.71 -6.74 -6.49
C LEU A 295 -30.56 -7.15 -7.70
N SER A 296 -29.96 -7.48 -8.84
CA SER A 296 -30.69 -7.97 -10.02
C SER A 296 -31.02 -9.47 -9.96
N LYS A 297 -30.24 -10.23 -9.18
CA LYS A 297 -30.38 -11.69 -8.98
C LYS A 297 -31.24 -12.04 -7.77
N SER A 298 -31.22 -11.21 -6.73
CA SER A 298 -32.26 -11.23 -5.69
C SER A 298 -33.52 -10.62 -6.32
N GLY A 299 -34.52 -11.46 -6.58
CA GLY A 299 -35.66 -11.17 -7.46
C GLY A 299 -36.21 -9.75 -7.32
N ARG A 300 -36.35 -9.07 -8.47
CA ARG A 300 -37.14 -7.85 -8.60
C ARG A 300 -38.50 -8.08 -7.95
N ASN A 301 -38.75 -7.51 -6.77
CA ASN A 301 -40.11 -7.10 -6.46
C ASN A 301 -40.41 -5.99 -7.45
N THR A 302 -41.24 -6.32 -8.44
CA THR A 302 -41.66 -5.34 -9.42
C THR A 302 -42.68 -4.41 -8.79
N PHE A 303 -42.81 -3.19 -9.33
CA PHE A 303 -43.80 -2.21 -8.88
C PHE A 303 -45.26 -2.76 -8.95
N GLU A 304 -45.49 -3.82 -9.72
CA GLU A 304 -46.75 -4.57 -9.78
C GLU A 304 -47.03 -5.39 -8.51
N ASP A 305 -46.01 -5.79 -7.75
CA ASP A 305 -46.14 -6.54 -6.49
C ASP A 305 -46.55 -5.65 -5.29
N MET A 306 -46.51 -4.32 -5.45
CA MET A 306 -46.94 -3.35 -4.45
C MET A 306 -48.39 -2.85 -4.63
N MET A 307 -49.09 -3.28 -5.69
CA MET A 307 -50.44 -2.80 -6.05
C MET A 307 -51.52 -3.91 -6.03
N LYS A 308 -51.25 -5.04 -5.35
CA LYS A 308 -52.26 -6.02 -4.93
C LYS A 308 -52.29 -6.12 -3.41
#